data_AF-A0A2N3KV68-F1
#
_entry.id   AF-A0A2N3KV68-F1
#
_cell.length_a   1.000
_cell.length_b   1.000
_cell.length_c   1.000
_cell.angle_alpha   90.00
_cell.angle_beta   90.00
_cell.angle_gamma   90.00
#
_symmetry.space_group_name_H-M   'P 1'
#
loop_
_entity.id
_entity.type
_entity.pdbx_description
1 polymer ?
#
loop_
_entity_poly.entity_id
_entity_poly.type
_entity_poly.pdbx_seq_one_letter_code
_entity_poly.pdbx_strand_id
1 'polypeptide(L)'
;MSVKPKKRLTHAERADNLVAAGKAYLQAVVMQSNDPVLPRETTPDEYIAMCMAVTRAQRKAITDPGAKAIIDLARAIHFCERGEVAE
;
A
#
# COMPACT_ATOMS: atom_id res chain seq x y z
N MET A 1 5.46 -37.46 -13.02
CA MET A 1 6.10 -36.12 -13.00
C MET A 1 6.50 -35.82 -11.57
N SER A 2 7.80 -35.68 -11.28
CA SER A 2 8.29 -35.34 -9.93
C SER A 2 8.10 -33.83 -9.70
N VAL A 3 7.18 -33.45 -8.81
CA VAL A 3 6.98 -32.06 -8.42
C VAL A 3 8.17 -31.67 -7.54
N LYS A 4 9.13 -30.94 -8.11
CA LYS A 4 10.23 -30.38 -7.31
C LYS A 4 9.62 -29.46 -6.24
N PRO A 5 9.95 -29.63 -4.95
CA PRO A 5 9.43 -28.75 -3.90
C PRO A 5 9.89 -27.31 -4.20
N LYS A 6 8.93 -26.39 -4.32
CA LYS A 6 9.24 -24.96 -4.47
C LYS A 6 10.05 -24.52 -3.25
N LYS A 7 11.18 -23.84 -3.49
CA LYS A 7 11.98 -23.22 -2.44
C LYS A 7 11.07 -22.29 -1.62
N ARG A 8 11.05 -22.46 -0.30
CA ARG A 8 10.34 -21.54 0.58
C ARG A 8 11.06 -20.19 0.55
N LEU A 9 10.30 -19.12 0.33
CA LEU A 9 10.80 -17.76 0.42
C LEU A 9 11.25 -17.46 1.85
N THR A 10 12.32 -16.68 1.97
CA THR A 10 12.77 -16.03 3.21
C THR A 10 11.74 -14.99 3.68
N HIS A 11 11.89 -14.49 4.91
CA HIS A 11 11.02 -13.43 5.42
C HIS A 11 11.17 -12.12 4.63
N ALA A 12 12.40 -11.76 4.24
CA ALA A 12 12.67 -10.57 3.43
C ALA A 12 12.00 -10.68 2.05
N GLU A 13 12.21 -11.79 1.33
CA GLU A 13 11.57 -12.00 0.02
C GLU A 13 10.03 -12.00 0.09
N ARG A 14 9.44 -12.44 1.22
CA ARG A 14 7.99 -12.33 1.42
C ARG A 14 7.54 -10.89 1.65
N ALA A 15 8.30 -10.11 2.43
CA ALA A 15 8.02 -8.70 2.65
C ALA A 15 8.10 -7.90 1.34
N ASP A 16 9.15 -8.11 0.55
CA ASP A 16 9.32 -7.46 -0.76
C ASP A 16 8.17 -7.80 -1.72
N ASN A 17 7.77 -9.08 -1.76
CA ASN A 17 6.62 -9.50 -2.57
C ASN A 17 5.30 -8.88 -2.11
N LEU A 18 5.09 -8.73 -0.79
CA LEU A 18 3.90 -8.08 -0.24
C LEU A 18 3.87 -6.59 -0.54
N VAL A 19 5.02 -5.90 -0.43
CA VAL A 19 5.18 -4.50 -0.84
C VAL A 19 4.85 -4.34 -2.32
N ALA A 20 5.44 -5.16 -3.19
CA ALA A 20 5.21 -5.10 -4.62
C ALA A 20 3.73 -5.33 -4.99
N ALA A 21 3.09 -6.35 -4.37
CA ALA A 21 1.68 -6.62 -4.56
C ALA A 21 0.79 -5.47 -4.04
N GLY A 22 1.15 -4.89 -2.89
CA GLY A 22 0.46 -3.73 -2.32
C GLY A 22 0.52 -2.51 -3.24
N LYS A 23 1.70 -2.19 -3.78
CA LYS A 23 1.87 -1.10 -4.75
C LYS A 23 1.08 -1.34 -6.04
N ALA A 24 1.05 -2.56 -6.55
CA ALA A 24 0.24 -2.92 -7.71
C ALA A 24 -1.27 -2.76 -7.45
N TYR A 25 -1.73 -3.11 -6.24
CA TYR A 25 -3.11 -2.86 -5.83
C TYR A 25 -3.42 -1.36 -5.75
N LEU A 26 -2.55 -0.57 -5.13
CA LEU A 26 -2.71 0.90 -5.07
C LEU A 26 -2.74 1.54 -6.45
N GLN A 27 -1.92 1.06 -7.40
CA GLN A 27 -1.98 1.51 -8.79
C GLN A 27 -3.36 1.28 -9.39
N ALA A 28 -3.95 0.11 -9.18
CA ALA A 28 -5.29 -0.20 -9.67
C ALA A 28 -6.36 0.71 -9.03
N VAL A 29 -6.24 1.00 -7.73
CA VAL A 29 -7.12 1.93 -7.01
C VAL A 29 -7.04 3.34 -7.62
N VAL A 30 -5.83 3.86 -7.83
CA VAL A 30 -5.62 5.18 -8.45
C VAL A 30 -6.23 5.21 -9.86
N MET A 31 -5.98 4.20 -10.68
CA MET A 31 -6.50 4.13 -12.05
C MET A 31 -8.03 4.03 -12.13
N GLN A 32 -8.67 3.42 -11.13
CA GLN A 32 -10.12 3.26 -11.05
C GLN A 32 -10.81 4.41 -10.30
N SER A 33 -10.03 5.30 -9.68
CA SER A 33 -10.57 6.43 -8.94
C SER A 33 -11.21 7.45 -9.87
N ASN A 34 -12.37 7.94 -9.47
CA ASN A 34 -13.05 9.08 -10.11
C ASN A 34 -12.80 10.38 -9.33
N ASP A 35 -11.85 10.39 -8.39
CA ASP A 35 -11.54 11.56 -7.59
C ASP A 35 -10.93 12.67 -8.48
N PRO A 36 -11.59 13.83 -8.65
CA PRO A 36 -11.09 14.90 -9.50
C PRO A 36 -9.81 15.56 -8.98
N VAL A 37 -9.49 15.40 -7.70
CA VAL A 37 -8.24 15.94 -7.10
C VAL A 37 -7.09 14.93 -7.10
N LEU A 38 -7.30 13.71 -7.62
CA LEU A 38 -6.25 12.72 -7.81
C LEU A 38 -5.80 12.71 -9.28
N PRO A 39 -4.57 13.16 -9.61
CA PRO A 39 -4.04 13.05 -10.96
C PRO A 39 -4.01 11.59 -11.42
N ARG A 40 -4.46 11.30 -12.64
CA ARG A 40 -4.49 9.92 -13.19
C ARG A 40 -3.11 9.30 -13.37
N GLU A 41 -2.09 10.15 -13.44
CA GLU A 41 -0.68 9.78 -13.56
C GLU A 41 0.00 9.57 -12.20
N THR A 42 -0.73 9.74 -11.09
CA THR A 42 -0.20 9.49 -9.74
C THR A 42 0.31 8.06 -9.65
N THR A 43 1.59 7.92 -9.34
CA THR A 43 2.25 6.64 -9.12
C THR A 43 1.89 6.08 -7.73
N PRO A 44 2.14 4.79 -7.46
CA PRO A 44 1.85 4.22 -6.14
C PRO A 44 2.67 4.89 -5.04
N ASP A 45 3.90 5.29 -5.34
CA ASP A 45 4.78 5.96 -4.39
C ASP A 45 4.31 7.37 -4.04
N GLU A 46 3.85 8.13 -5.03
CA GLU A 46 3.23 9.44 -4.81
C GLU A 46 1.94 9.31 -4.00
N TYR A 47 1.12 8.31 -4.31
CA TYR A 47 -0.11 8.04 -3.55
C TYR A 47 0.19 7.64 -2.11
N ILE A 48 1.21 6.80 -1.87
CA ILE A 48 1.68 6.47 -0.52
C ILE A 48 2.15 7.73 0.22
N ALA A 49 2.92 8.61 -0.43
CA ALA A 49 3.37 9.86 0.16
C ALA A 49 2.20 10.78 0.54
N MET A 50 1.17 10.87 -0.31
CA MET A 50 -0.07 11.59 -0.01
C MET A 50 -0.79 10.99 1.21
N CYS A 51 -0.94 9.66 1.27
CA CYS A 51 -1.54 8.98 2.44
C CYS A 51 -0.73 9.16 3.72
N MET A 52 0.61 9.26 3.63
CA MET A 52 1.49 9.53 4.77
C MET A 52 1.35 10.96 5.30
N ALA A 53 1.05 11.92 4.42
CA ALA A 53 0.79 13.31 4.79
C ALA A 53 -0.54 13.50 5.55
N VAL A 54 -1.46 12.52 5.49
CA VAL A 54 -2.70 12.56 6.27
C VAL A 54 -2.39 12.48 7.76
N THR A 55 -2.72 13.54 8.49
CA THR A 55 -2.49 13.62 9.93
C THR A 55 -3.34 12.59 10.68
N ARG A 56 -2.95 12.26 11.91
CA ARG A 56 -3.73 11.38 12.79
C ARG A 56 -5.16 11.89 13.01
N ALA A 57 -5.34 13.21 13.13
CA ALA A 57 -6.65 13.83 13.32
C ALA A 57 -7.54 13.64 12.08
N GLN A 58 -7.01 13.91 10.89
CA GLN A 58 -7.72 13.69 9.62
C GLN A 58 -8.09 12.21 9.45
N ARG A 59 -7.16 11.28 9.70
CA ARG A 59 -7.46 9.83 9.63
C ARG A 59 -8.59 9.41 10.57
N LYS A 60 -8.64 9.97 11.79
CA LYS A 60 -9.73 9.70 12.74
C LYS A 60 -11.07 10.28 12.28
N ALA A 61 -11.05 11.32 11.48
CA ALA A 61 -12.26 11.96 10.94
C ALA A 61 -12.79 11.26 9.67
N ILE A 62 -12.02 10.38 9.03
CA ILE A 62 -12.47 9.59 7.89
C ILE A 62 -13.47 8.54 8.39
N THR A 63 -14.72 8.69 7.96
CA THR A 63 -15.82 7.79 8.30
C THR A 63 -16.05 6.70 7.24
N ASP A 64 -15.59 6.92 6.01
CA ASP A 64 -15.65 5.90 4.96
C ASP A 64 -14.64 4.77 5.24
N PRO A 65 -15.11 3.53 5.49
CA PRO A 65 -14.22 2.42 5.82
C PRO A 65 -13.31 2.03 4.64
N GLY A 66 -13.74 2.26 3.39
CA GLY A 66 -12.95 1.99 2.19
C GLY A 66 -11.72 2.89 2.12
N ALA A 67 -11.93 4.20 2.17
CA ALA A 67 -10.87 5.20 2.18
C ALA A 67 -9.90 4.99 3.36
N LYS A 68 -10.45 4.66 4.55
CA LYS A 68 -9.61 4.37 5.72
C LYS A 68 -8.72 3.14 5.50
N ALA A 69 -9.26 2.05 4.96
CA ALA A 69 -8.50 0.83 4.70
C ALA A 69 -7.38 1.06 3.68
N ILE A 70 -7.62 1.86 2.64
CA ILE A 70 -6.62 2.20 1.62
C ILE A 70 -5.47 3.01 2.24
N ILE A 71 -5.78 4.01 3.07
CA ILE A 71 -4.76 4.81 3.76
C ILE A 71 -3.94 3.94 4.70
N ASP A 72 -4.58 3.07 5.50
CA ASP A 72 -3.87 2.19 6.41
C ASP A 72 -2.98 1.17 5.66
N LEU A 73 -3.44 0.66 4.51
CA LEU A 73 -2.63 -0.18 3.62
C LEU A 73 -1.41 0.57 3.08
N ALA A 74 -1.59 1.79 2.57
CA ALA A 74 -0.49 2.61 2.06
C ALA A 74 0.57 2.89 3.13
N ARG A 75 0.14 3.16 4.37
CA ARG A 75 1.06 3.32 5.51
C ARG A 75 1.77 2.02 5.87
N ALA A 76 1.06 0.89 5.86
CA ALA A 76 1.68 -0.42 6.13
C ALA A 76 2.77 -0.75 5.08
N ILE A 77 2.51 -0.49 3.79
CA ILE A 77 3.50 -0.65 2.72
C ILE A 77 4.73 0.22 3.00
N HIS A 78 4.52 1.50 3.32
CA HIS A 78 5.61 2.43 3.63
C HIS A 78 6.51 1.93 4.78
N PHE A 79 5.90 1.46 5.88
CA PHE A 79 6.66 0.95 7.02
C PHE A 79 7.36 -0.38 6.70
N CYS A 80 6.71 -1.28 5.96
CA CYS A 80 7.32 -2.52 5.49
C CYS A 80 8.56 -2.25 4.62
N GLU A 81 8.52 -1.28 3.71
CA GLU A 81 9.67 -0.91 2.87
C GLU A 81 10.87 -0.38 3.65
N ARG A 82 10.61 0.33 4.74
CA ARG A 82 11.66 0.95 5.57
C ARG A 82 12.16 0.04 6.68
N GLY A 83 11.54 -1.13 6.89
CA GLY A 83 11.81 -1.99 8.04
C GLY A 83 11.43 -1.35 9.37
N GLU A 84 10.55 -0.35 9.34
CA GLU A 84 10.06 0.38 10.51
C GLU A 84 8.82 -0.32 11.08
N VAL A 85 8.65 -0.31 12.41
CA VAL A 85 7.43 -0.82 13.06
C VAL A 85 6.45 0.34 13.14
N ALA A 86 5.24 0.17 12.59
CA ALA A 86 4.20 1.18 12.64
C ALA A 86 3.79 1.49 14.10
N GLU A 87 3.96 2.75 14.52
CA GLU A 87 3.49 3.28 15.83
C GLU A 87 1.97 3.43 15.94
#